data_AF-X0WFT8-F1
#
_entry.id   AF-X0WFT8-F1
#
_cell.length_a   1.000
_cell.length_b   1.000
_cell.length_c   1.000
_cell.angle_alpha   90.00
_cell.angle_beta   90.00
_cell.angle_gamma   90.00
#
_symmetry.space_group_name_H-M   'P 1'
#
loop_
_entity.id
_entity.type
_entity.pdbx_description
1 polymer ?
#
loop_
_entity_poly.entity_id
_entity_poly.type
_entity_poly.pdbx_seq_one_letter_code
_entity_poly.pdbx_strand_id
1 'polypeptide(L)'
;MPVNKYVNTGQSAGEEASSTGEGRHLTFEESVLGHPYHSDGFVNKGDPVIYDNIVGVAFKDAAADTDMIAIDTEGGWWLNVLGVVSDGTADGIAEELSPGSPVFIQKVPSTTVYILTGESDPQNFQPFGYTTSTV
;
A
#
# COMPACT_ATOMS: atom_id res chain seq x y z
N MET A 1 9.34 -5.69 16.86
CA MET A 1 9.28 -4.31 16.36
C MET A 1 8.01 -3.67 16.94
N PRO A 2 8.01 -2.40 17.38
CA PRO A 2 6.75 -1.73 17.73
C PRO A 2 5.88 -1.66 16.47
N VAL A 3 4.69 -2.23 16.55
CA VAL A 3 3.71 -2.14 15.46
C VAL A 3 3.26 -0.69 15.40
N ASN A 4 3.44 -0.03 14.25
CA ASN A 4 2.88 1.30 14.02
C ASN A 4 1.36 1.18 14.07
N LYS A 5 0.81 1.38 15.27
CA LYS A 5 -0.62 1.42 15.50
C LYS A 5 -1.13 2.77 15.05
N TYR A 6 -2.22 2.77 14.29
CA TYR A 6 -2.98 3.98 14.06
C TYR A 6 -3.59 4.39 15.39
N VAL A 7 -3.11 5.50 15.94
CA VAL A 7 -3.47 5.99 17.28
C VAL A 7 -4.99 6.18 17.40
N ASN A 8 -5.66 6.42 16.28
CA ASN A 8 -7.09 6.71 16.20
C ASN A 8 -7.99 5.47 16.09
N THR A 9 -7.48 4.32 15.62
CA THR A 9 -8.29 3.09 15.46
C THR A 9 -7.82 1.95 16.37
N GLY A 10 -6.63 2.05 16.94
CA GLY A 10 -5.98 0.98 17.71
C GLY A 10 -5.52 -0.20 16.86
N GLN A 11 -5.75 -0.14 15.54
CA GLN A 11 -5.40 -1.16 14.55
C GLN A 11 -3.96 -0.96 14.07
N SER A 12 -3.44 -2.00 13.45
CA SER A 12 -2.07 -2.02 12.91
C SER A 12 -2.06 -1.87 11.41
N ALA A 13 -1.00 -1.29 10.85
CA ALA A 13 -0.77 -1.35 9.40
C ALA A 13 -0.77 -2.82 8.93
N GLY A 14 -1.49 -3.12 7.85
CA GLY A 14 -1.65 -4.47 7.32
C GLY A 14 -2.77 -5.30 7.93
N GLU A 15 -3.51 -4.76 8.90
CA GLU A 15 -4.64 -5.46 9.51
C GLU A 15 -5.85 -5.44 8.57
N GLU A 16 -6.48 -6.61 8.37
CA GLU A 16 -7.66 -6.73 7.53
C GLU A 16 -8.87 -6.09 8.24
N ALA A 17 -9.50 -5.11 7.60
CA ALA A 17 -10.71 -4.46 8.08
C ALA A 17 -11.98 -5.19 7.58
N SER A 18 -11.95 -5.68 6.35
CA SER A 18 -13.04 -6.44 5.76
C SER A 18 -12.56 -7.27 4.56
N SER A 19 -13.22 -8.39 4.31
CA SER A 19 -13.03 -9.18 3.09
C SER A 19 -14.37 -9.70 2.60
N THR A 20 -14.50 -9.83 1.27
CA THR A 20 -15.64 -10.52 0.64
C THR A 20 -15.50 -12.03 0.73
N GLY A 21 -14.32 -12.55 1.13
CA GLY A 21 -14.04 -13.97 1.27
C GLY A 21 -14.06 -14.72 -0.07
N GLU A 22 -13.92 -14.02 -1.19
CA GLU A 22 -13.89 -14.63 -2.53
C GLU A 22 -12.52 -15.29 -2.80
N GLY A 23 -11.51 -14.98 -1.97
CA GLY A 23 -10.24 -15.68 -1.94
C GLY A 23 -9.38 -15.37 -3.16
N ARG A 24 -9.42 -14.12 -3.64
CA ARG A 24 -8.63 -13.65 -4.79
C ARG A 24 -7.19 -13.37 -4.37
N HIS A 25 -6.50 -14.46 -4.03
CA HIS A 25 -5.09 -14.44 -3.71
C HIS A 25 -4.27 -14.80 -4.94
N LEU A 26 -3.28 -13.98 -5.23
CA LEU A 26 -2.28 -14.26 -6.25
C LEU A 26 -0.92 -14.43 -5.57
N THR A 27 -0.10 -15.34 -6.07
CA THR A 27 1.19 -15.63 -5.46
C THR A 27 2.30 -15.30 -6.45
N PHE A 28 3.22 -14.45 -6.01
CA PHE A 28 4.36 -13.99 -6.80
C PHE A 28 5.66 -14.26 -6.04
N GLU A 29 6.77 -14.32 -6.74
CA GLU A 29 8.09 -14.32 -6.11
C GLU A 29 8.34 -12.93 -5.52
N GLU A 30 9.00 -12.84 -4.36
CA GLU A 30 9.35 -11.56 -3.72
C GLU A 30 10.07 -10.64 -4.72
N SER A 31 11.02 -11.18 -5.47
CA SER A 31 11.91 -10.43 -6.36
C SER A 31 11.21 -9.64 -7.46
N VAL A 32 9.94 -9.97 -7.75
CA VAL A 32 9.14 -9.29 -8.76
C VAL A 32 8.18 -8.24 -8.17
N LEU A 33 8.02 -8.19 -6.85
CA LEU A 33 7.10 -7.29 -6.19
C LEU A 33 7.71 -5.90 -6.00
N GLY A 34 6.94 -4.87 -6.32
CA GLY A 34 7.16 -3.52 -5.85
C GLY A 34 6.46 -3.32 -4.51
N HIS A 35 7.18 -2.82 -3.49
CA HIS A 35 6.66 -2.61 -2.14
C HIS A 35 7.39 -1.46 -1.41
N PRO A 36 6.93 -1.04 -0.23
CA PRO A 36 7.62 -0.05 0.59
C PRO A 36 9.02 -0.49 1.01
N TYR A 37 9.83 0.52 1.36
CA TYR A 37 11.18 0.29 1.84
C TYR A 37 11.17 -0.32 3.24
N HIS A 38 11.95 -1.38 3.39
CA HIS A 38 12.33 -1.97 4.66
C HIS A 38 13.84 -2.15 4.73
N SER A 39 14.39 -2.19 5.95
CA SER A 39 15.85 -2.25 6.16
C SER A 39 16.49 -3.56 5.71
N ASP A 40 15.72 -4.64 5.71
CA ASP A 40 16.10 -5.96 5.18
C ASP A 40 15.90 -6.05 3.66
N GLY A 41 15.20 -5.07 3.07
CA GLY A 41 14.94 -4.99 1.65
C GLY A 41 13.76 -5.83 1.18
N PHE A 42 13.06 -6.52 2.08
CA PHE A 42 12.03 -7.50 1.75
C PHE A 42 10.63 -7.00 2.08
N VAL A 43 9.63 -7.54 1.38
CA VAL A 43 8.22 -7.29 1.71
C VAL A 43 7.86 -7.83 3.09
N ASN A 44 7.11 -7.03 3.85
CA ASN A 44 6.52 -7.41 5.12
C ASN A 44 5.01 -7.67 4.98
N LYS A 45 4.47 -8.53 5.84
CA LYS A 45 3.03 -8.74 5.95
C LYS A 45 2.34 -7.40 6.13
N GLY A 46 1.30 -7.17 5.33
CA GLY A 46 0.53 -5.94 5.38
C GLY A 46 1.02 -4.84 4.46
N ASP A 47 2.14 -5.06 3.78
CA ASP A 47 2.62 -4.09 2.81
C ASP A 47 1.67 -4.01 1.62
N PRO A 48 1.40 -2.79 1.12
CA PRO A 48 0.86 -2.61 -0.21
C PRO A 48 1.89 -3.05 -1.24
N VAL A 49 1.47 -3.87 -2.19
CA VAL A 49 2.34 -4.44 -3.20
C VAL A 49 1.78 -4.21 -4.60
N ILE A 50 2.69 -4.16 -5.57
CA ILE A 50 2.36 -4.08 -6.99
C ILE A 50 3.26 -5.02 -7.81
N TYR A 51 2.66 -5.69 -8.79
CA TYR A 51 3.37 -6.38 -9.85
C TYR A 51 2.65 -6.10 -11.17
N ASP A 52 3.37 -5.48 -12.12
CA ASP A 52 2.78 -4.87 -13.31
C ASP A 52 1.58 -3.96 -12.95
N ASN A 53 0.35 -4.35 -13.33
CA ASN A 53 -0.89 -3.62 -13.05
C ASN A 53 -1.72 -4.27 -11.93
N ILE A 54 -1.18 -5.29 -11.27
CA ILE A 54 -1.84 -6.02 -10.18
C ILE A 54 -1.39 -5.40 -8.87
N VAL A 55 -2.35 -5.02 -8.04
CA VAL A 55 -2.13 -4.42 -6.72
C VAL A 55 -2.74 -5.30 -5.64
N GLY A 56 -2.17 -5.25 -4.45
CA GLY A 56 -2.72 -5.99 -3.31
C GLY A 56 -2.01 -5.72 -2.00
N VAL A 57 -2.28 -6.56 -1.01
CA VAL A 57 -1.64 -6.53 0.30
C VAL A 57 -0.97 -7.86 0.61
N ALA A 58 0.29 -7.84 1.03
CA ALA A 58 1.06 -9.05 1.32
C ALA A 58 0.56 -9.79 2.58
N PHE A 59 0.37 -11.11 2.50
CA PHE A 59 -0.12 -11.93 3.63
C PHE A 59 0.95 -12.39 4.62
N LYS A 60 2.23 -12.30 4.24
CA LYS A 60 3.35 -12.76 5.05
C LYS A 60 4.60 -11.95 4.75
N ASP A 61 5.55 -12.00 5.68
CA ASP A 61 6.90 -11.49 5.49
C ASP A 61 7.67 -12.39 4.51
N ALA A 62 8.57 -11.80 3.74
CA ALA A 62 9.62 -12.49 3.02
C ALA A 62 10.93 -12.50 3.84
N ALA A 63 11.73 -13.55 3.65
CA ALA A 63 13.07 -13.67 4.21
C ALA A 63 14.15 -13.80 3.11
N ALA A 64 13.75 -13.98 1.86
CA ALA A 64 14.62 -14.05 0.69
C ALA A 64 13.88 -13.63 -0.59
N ASP A 65 14.63 -13.14 -1.57
CA ASP A 65 14.13 -12.75 -2.90
C ASP A 65 13.33 -13.86 -3.61
N THR A 66 13.62 -15.13 -3.32
CA THR A 66 12.96 -16.29 -3.94
C THR A 66 11.68 -16.72 -3.23
N ASP A 67 11.29 -16.03 -2.14
CA ASP A 67 10.12 -16.44 -1.37
C ASP A 67 8.84 -16.14 -2.16
N MET A 68 7.93 -17.12 -2.17
CA MET A 68 6.62 -16.96 -2.79
C MET A 68 5.67 -16.24 -1.84
N ILE A 69 5.22 -15.05 -2.20
CA ILE A 69 4.37 -14.15 -1.41
C ILE A 69 2.96 -14.15 -1.98
N ALA A 70 2.01 -14.57 -1.16
CA ALA A 70 0.60 -14.44 -1.47
C ALA A 70 0.16 -13.01 -1.17
N ILE A 71 -0.56 -12.40 -2.11
CA ILE A 71 -1.12 -11.06 -2.02
C ILE A 71 -2.63 -11.15 -2.08
N ASP A 72 -3.33 -10.37 -1.26
CA ASP A 72 -4.78 -10.18 -1.42
C ASP A 72 -5.04 -9.05 -2.39
N THR A 73 -5.82 -9.31 -3.44
CA THR A 73 -6.24 -8.30 -4.43
C THR A 73 -7.62 -7.73 -4.12
N GLU A 74 -8.21 -8.10 -2.99
CA GLU A 74 -9.51 -7.63 -2.52
C GLU A 74 -9.53 -7.23 -1.05
N GLY A 75 -10.70 -6.79 -0.59
CA GLY A 75 -10.94 -6.42 0.80
C GLY A 75 -10.59 -4.98 1.14
N GLY A 76 -10.73 -4.67 2.43
CA GLY A 76 -10.35 -3.42 3.05
C GLY A 76 -9.24 -3.67 4.06
N TRP A 77 -8.21 -2.84 4.02
CA TRP A 77 -6.98 -3.02 4.78
C TRP A 77 -6.59 -1.72 5.47
N TRP A 78 -6.07 -1.81 6.69
CA TRP A 78 -5.51 -0.68 7.41
C TRP A 78 -4.11 -0.36 6.87
N LEU A 79 -3.95 0.67 6.05
CA LEU A 79 -2.68 0.98 5.37
C LEU A 79 -2.24 2.44 5.60
N ASN A 80 -0.93 2.66 5.58
CA ASN A 80 -0.37 4.01 5.70
C ASN A 80 -0.40 4.64 4.32
N VAL A 81 -1.11 5.76 4.18
CA VAL A 81 -1.23 6.50 2.93
C VAL A 81 -0.69 7.90 3.15
N LEU A 82 0.16 8.36 2.25
CA LEU A 82 0.60 9.75 2.22
C LEU A 82 -0.54 10.62 1.70
N GLY A 83 -1.10 11.43 2.59
CA GLY A 83 -2.09 12.45 2.23
C GLY A 83 -1.39 13.63 1.57
N VAL A 84 -1.34 13.64 0.24
CA VAL A 84 -1.05 14.87 -0.50
C VAL A 84 -2.17 15.05 -1.51
N VAL A 85 -2.85 16.17 -1.41
CA VAL A 85 -3.76 16.67 -2.44
C VAL A 85 -3.07 17.92 -2.95
N SER A 86 -2.46 17.85 -4.14
CA SER A 86 -1.78 19.03 -4.68
C SER A 86 -2.81 20.15 -4.84
N ASP A 87 -2.64 21.26 -4.14
CA ASP A 87 -3.42 22.49 -4.31
C ASP A 87 -2.97 23.33 -5.52
N GLY A 88 -2.01 22.81 -6.31
CA GLY A 88 -1.38 23.51 -7.42
C GLY A 88 -0.17 24.37 -7.03
N THR A 89 0.30 24.30 -5.78
CA THR A 89 1.56 24.92 -5.35
C THR A 89 2.72 23.92 -5.32
N ALA A 90 3.95 24.40 -5.50
CA ALA A 90 5.17 23.59 -5.47
C ALA A 90 5.48 22.98 -4.10
N ASP A 91 4.78 23.44 -3.05
CA ASP A 91 5.06 23.08 -1.65
C ASP A 91 4.11 21.98 -1.13
N GLY A 92 3.11 21.56 -1.90
CA GLY A 92 2.21 20.43 -1.60
C GLY A 92 1.70 20.43 -0.17
N ILE A 93 0.58 21.10 0.12
CA ILE A 93 -0.01 21.01 1.45
C ILE A 93 -0.50 19.56 1.67
N ALA A 94 0.01 18.90 2.72
CA ALA A 94 -0.49 17.60 3.13
C ALA A 94 -1.92 17.76 3.65
N GLU A 95 -2.90 17.43 2.80
CA GLU A 95 -4.31 17.35 3.20
C GLU A 95 -4.67 15.93 3.64
N GLU A 96 -5.49 15.84 4.68
CA GLU A 96 -6.06 14.60 5.16
C GLU A 96 -7.00 14.01 4.09
N LEU A 97 -6.83 12.73 3.76
CA LEU A 97 -7.65 12.06 2.76
C LEU A 97 -9.04 11.77 3.32
N SER A 98 -10.07 12.44 2.81
CA SER A 98 -11.48 12.17 3.14
C SER A 98 -11.93 10.76 2.75
N PRO A 99 -12.96 10.15 3.37
CA PRO A 99 -13.49 8.87 2.92
C PRO A 99 -13.95 8.95 1.46
N GLY A 100 -13.61 7.95 0.67
CA GLY A 100 -13.84 7.90 -0.77
C GLY A 100 -12.74 8.56 -1.60
N SER A 101 -11.68 9.09 -0.98
CA SER A 101 -10.52 9.59 -1.72
C SER A 101 -9.83 8.44 -2.45
N PRO A 102 -9.48 8.59 -3.74
CA PRO A 102 -8.74 7.57 -4.45
C PRO A 102 -7.33 7.45 -3.86
N VAL A 103 -6.85 6.21 -3.80
CA VAL A 103 -5.50 5.88 -3.36
C VAL A 103 -4.78 5.21 -4.51
N PHE A 104 -3.56 5.66 -4.76
CA PHE A 104 -2.69 5.13 -5.79
C PHE A 104 -1.41 4.59 -5.16
N ILE A 105 -0.86 3.57 -5.81
CA ILE A 105 0.50 3.11 -5.54
C ILE A 105 1.43 3.67 -6.61
N GLN A 106 2.55 4.24 -6.18
CA GLN A 106 3.55 4.80 -7.08
C GLN A 106 4.95 4.40 -6.68
N LYS A 107 5.82 4.29 -7.68
CA LYS A 107 7.26 4.15 -7.48
C LYS A 107 7.87 5.51 -7.21
N VAL A 108 8.57 5.67 -6.09
CA VAL A 108 9.29 6.90 -5.77
C VAL A 108 10.40 7.11 -6.81
N PRO A 109 10.47 8.29 -7.48
CA PRO A 109 11.44 8.54 -8.54
C PRO A 109 12.87 8.21 -8.16
N SER A 110 13.59 7.52 -9.07
CA SER A 110 15.00 7.10 -8.88
C SER A 110 15.24 6.09 -7.75
N THR A 111 14.20 5.44 -7.22
CA THR A 111 14.32 4.39 -6.20
C THR A 111 13.64 3.10 -6.66
N THR A 112 13.74 2.03 -5.88
CA THR A 112 12.93 0.80 -6.01
C THR A 112 11.72 0.79 -5.07
N VAL A 113 11.49 1.90 -4.35
CA VAL A 113 10.53 1.98 -3.26
C VAL A 113 9.16 2.39 -3.78
N TYR A 114 8.12 1.78 -3.24
CA TYR A 114 6.75 2.13 -3.53
C TYR A 114 6.06 2.76 -2.31
N ILE A 115 5.16 3.69 -2.58
CA ILE A 115 4.35 4.38 -1.56
C ILE A 115 2.88 4.39 -1.98
N LEU A 116 1.99 4.41 -0.99
CA LEU A 116 0.60 4.78 -1.22
C LEU A 116 0.43 6.29 -1.07
N THR A 117 -0.29 6.89 -2.02
CA THR A 117 -0.55 8.33 -2.05
C THR A 117 -2.00 8.61 -2.43
N GLY A 118 -2.55 9.70 -1.91
CA GLY A 118 -3.78 10.29 -2.43
C GLY A 118 -3.59 11.18 -3.66
N GLU A 119 -2.34 11.47 -4.06
CA GLU A 119 -2.06 12.19 -5.30
C GLU A 119 -2.45 11.37 -6.52
N SER A 120 -2.84 12.06 -7.59
CA SER A 120 -3.14 11.43 -8.87
C SER A 120 -2.21 11.89 -9.97
N ASP A 121 -1.45 10.96 -10.54
CA ASP A 121 -0.80 11.10 -11.85
C ASP A 121 -1.21 9.91 -12.73
N PRO A 122 -2.16 10.12 -13.66
CA PRO A 122 -2.65 9.05 -14.53
C PRO A 122 -1.60 8.39 -15.42
N GLN A 123 -0.41 8.99 -15.59
CA GLN A 123 0.65 8.44 -16.43
C GLN A 123 1.62 7.55 -15.65
N ASN A 124 1.77 7.80 -14.35
CA ASN A 124 2.84 7.20 -13.55
C ASN A 124 2.32 6.38 -12.36
N PHE A 125 1.06 6.57 -11.96
CA PHE A 125 0.52 5.97 -10.74
C PHE A 125 -0.52 4.90 -11.06
N GLN A 126 -0.45 3.79 -10.34
CA GLN A 126 -1.40 2.70 -10.49
C GLN A 126 -2.52 2.84 -9.45
N PRO A 127 -3.81 2.77 -9.84
CA PRO A 127 -4.90 2.73 -8.89
C PRO A 127 -4.76 1.56 -7.91
N PHE A 128 -4.86 1.86 -6.62
CA PHE A 128 -4.79 0.86 -5.54
C PHE A 128 -6.17 0.61 -4.93
N GLY A 129 -6.91 1.68 -4.63
CA GLY A 129 -8.22 1.57 -3.99
C GLY A 129 -8.78 2.93 -3.60
N TYR A 130 -9.62 2.94 -2.56
CA TYR A 130 -10.22 4.15 -2.01
C TYR A 130 -10.16 4.10 -0.49
N THR A 131 -10.02 5.25 0.15
CA THR A 131 -10.16 5.35 1.61
C THR A 131 -11.60 5.02 2.01
N THR A 132 -11.80 4.15 3.01
CA THR A 132 -13.14 3.75 3.49
C THR A 132 -13.50 4.37 4.84
N SER A 133 -12.49 4.85 5.56
CA SER A 133 -12.64 5.68 6.76
C SER A 133 -11.52 6.72 6.80
N THR A 134 -11.85 7.96 7.11
CA THR A 134 -10.89 8.95 7.61
C THR A 134 -10.59 8.65 9.07
N VAL A 135 -9.34 8.78 9.44
CA VAL A 135 -8.93 8.97 10.83
C VAL A 135 -7.79 9.96 10.90
#